data_AF-A0A4Y8A7G7-F1
#
_entry.id   AF-A0A4Y8A7G7-F1
#
_cell.length_a   1.000
_cell.length_b   1.000
_cell.length_c   1.000
_cell.angle_alpha   90.00
_cell.angle_beta   90.00
_cell.angle_gamma   90.00
#
_symmetry.space_group_name_H-M   'P 1'
#
loop_
_entity.id
_entity.type
_entity.pdbx_description
1 polymer ?
#
loop_
_entity_poly.entity_id
_entity_poly.type
_entity_poly.pdbx_seq_one_letter_code
_entity_poly.pdbx_strand_id
1 'polypeptide(L)'
;MKPSEKAAKIAANILSLGGKYVDYISRLKMEVFKDSYQFYFVLPQSILTVVVKESIVAELNNKMHQHTLDFYNNEVAFENIDEFEKYFNNIIRPIREWAEGIIAIYNGDKYLCEVEVSSIDTDRQMGVEVLYDIKFYDPESEEDIVAAEVSEYPNGIFSIYDKHGEVETEDEKILAYFYKHQQDNDSPDDEDAHEIDPSDIDLDF
;
A
#
# COMPACT_ATOMS: atom_id res chain seq x y z
N MET A 1 36.44 -11.37 13.16
CA MET A 1 35.20 -12.04 13.60
C MET A 1 34.13 -11.67 12.60
N LYS A 2 33.35 -12.65 12.16
CA LYS A 2 32.21 -12.44 11.24
C LYS A 2 30.94 -12.27 12.10
N PRO A 3 29.87 -11.63 11.58
CA PRO A 3 28.57 -11.63 12.23
C PRO A 3 28.09 -13.06 12.54
N SER A 4 27.24 -13.22 13.56
CA SER A 4 26.72 -14.53 13.96
C SER A 4 25.78 -15.12 12.89
N GLU A 5 25.64 -16.45 12.87
CA GLU A 5 24.72 -17.13 11.95
C GLU A 5 23.26 -16.70 12.17
N LYS A 6 22.88 -16.44 13.43
CA LYS A 6 21.60 -15.84 13.80
C LYS A 6 21.42 -14.46 13.16
N ALA A 7 22.42 -13.58 13.26
CA ALA A 7 22.38 -12.25 12.67
C ALA A 7 22.26 -12.31 11.14
N ALA A 8 22.96 -13.25 10.49
CA ALA A 8 22.89 -13.45 9.04
C ALA A 8 21.48 -13.89 8.59
N LYS A 9 20.82 -14.78 9.33
CA LYS A 9 19.44 -15.21 9.04
C LYS A 9 18.45 -14.05 9.17
N ILE A 10 18.57 -13.25 10.22
CA ILE A 10 17.72 -12.06 10.43
C ILE A 10 17.95 -11.03 9.31
N ALA A 11 19.21 -10.79 8.95
CA ALA A 11 19.58 -9.88 7.86
C ALA A 11 18.97 -10.33 6.51
N ALA A 12 18.97 -11.63 6.22
CA ALA A 12 18.32 -12.16 5.02
C ALA A 12 16.79 -11.91 5.01
N ASN A 13 16.13 -12.08 6.16
CA ASN A 13 14.70 -11.80 6.28
C ASN A 13 14.38 -10.30 6.10
N ILE A 14 15.19 -9.40 6.67
CA ILE A 14 15.03 -7.95 6.50
C ILE A 14 15.22 -7.55 5.03
N LEU A 15 16.19 -8.16 4.34
CA LEU A 15 16.38 -7.93 2.91
C LEU A 15 15.20 -8.43 2.08
N SER A 16 14.66 -9.61 2.41
CA SER A 16 13.46 -10.17 1.79
C SER A 16 12.24 -9.26 1.98
N LEU A 17 12.04 -8.77 3.20
CA LEU A 17 10.97 -7.82 3.53
C LEU A 17 11.13 -6.51 2.73
N GLY A 18 12.35 -5.99 2.64
CA GLY A 18 12.66 -4.85 1.77
C GLY A 18 12.34 -5.10 0.30
N GLY A 19 12.66 -6.30 -0.21
CA GLY A 19 12.36 -6.69 -1.58
C GLY A 19 10.86 -6.73 -1.87
N LYS A 20 10.03 -7.17 -0.91
CA LYS A 20 8.56 -7.19 -1.04
C LYS A 20 7.97 -5.80 -1.27
N TYR A 21 8.61 -4.74 -0.76
CA TYR A 21 8.12 -3.36 -0.83
C TYR A 21 9.04 -2.45 -1.64
N VAL A 22 9.80 -3.00 -2.59
CA VAL A 22 10.83 -2.27 -3.33
C VAL A 22 10.27 -1.06 -4.09
N ASP A 23 9.04 -1.12 -4.59
CA ASP A 23 8.39 -0.02 -5.31
C ASP A 23 8.12 1.21 -4.43
N TYR A 24 8.05 1.02 -3.10
CA TYR A 24 7.86 2.09 -2.11
C TYR A 24 9.17 2.58 -1.47
N ILE A 25 10.29 1.96 -1.84
CA ILE A 25 11.61 2.25 -1.29
C ILE A 25 12.46 2.87 -2.39
N SER A 26 12.68 4.19 -2.30
CA SER A 26 13.50 4.93 -3.27
C SER A 26 14.93 4.38 -3.38
N ARG A 27 15.47 3.87 -2.27
CA ARG A 27 16.78 3.20 -2.27
C ARG A 27 16.94 2.26 -1.09
N LEU A 28 17.45 1.06 -1.36
CA LEU A 28 17.91 0.11 -0.35
C LEU A 28 19.44 0.00 -0.38
N LYS A 29 20.10 0.12 0.78
CA LYS A 29 21.54 -0.14 0.94
C LYS A 29 21.76 -1.07 2.13
N MET A 30 22.61 -2.08 1.95
CA MET A 30 23.10 -2.92 3.04
C MET A 30 24.61 -2.74 3.19
N GLU A 31 25.07 -2.59 4.44
CA GLU A 31 26.49 -2.59 4.80
C GLU A 31 26.77 -3.69 5.82
N VAL A 32 27.92 -4.35 5.64
CA VAL A 32 28.35 -5.43 6.53
C VAL A 32 29.53 -4.93 7.34
N PHE A 33 29.38 -4.93 8.66
CA PHE A 33 30.42 -4.60 9.62
C PHE A 33 30.92 -5.87 10.30
N LYS A 34 31.95 -5.73 11.14
CA LYS A 34 32.62 -6.84 11.81
C LYS A 34 31.66 -7.70 12.64
N ASP A 35 30.67 -7.08 13.28
CA ASP A 35 29.73 -7.72 14.22
C ASP A 35 28.25 -7.43 13.90
N SER A 36 27.95 -6.71 12.81
CA SER A 36 26.59 -6.29 12.50
C SER A 36 26.30 -6.16 11.01
N TYR A 37 25.02 -6.23 10.66
CA TYR A 37 24.50 -5.76 9.39
C TYR A 37 23.80 -4.42 9.61
N GLN A 38 23.94 -3.50 8.68
CA GLN A 38 23.17 -2.25 8.68
C GLN A 38 22.42 -2.12 7.36
N PHE A 39 21.15 -1.77 7.46
CA PHE A 39 20.27 -1.51 6.33
C PHE A 39 19.84 -0.06 6.36
N TYR A 40 19.79 0.55 5.19
CA TYR A 40 19.26 1.89 4.97
C TYR A 40 18.16 1.79 3.93
N PHE A 41 16.93 1.99 4.39
CA PHE A 41 15.73 2.10 3.56
C PHE A 41 15.45 3.59 3.39
N VAL A 42 15.77 4.13 2.22
CA VAL A 42 15.41 5.50 1.86
C VAL A 42 13.99 5.46 1.32
N LEU A 43 13.09 6.11 2.05
CA LEU A 43 11.67 6.26 1.75
C LEU A 43 11.43 7.68 1.20
N PRO A 44 10.27 7.98 0.60
CA PRO A 44 10.03 9.27 -0.04
C PRO A 44 10.27 10.51 0.84
N GLN A 45 10.00 10.42 2.14
CA GLN A 45 10.14 11.54 3.10
C GLN A 45 10.94 11.19 4.36
N SER A 46 11.47 9.98 4.45
CA SER A 46 12.14 9.47 5.64
C SER A 46 13.23 8.47 5.29
N ILE A 47 14.08 8.17 6.27
CA ILE A 47 15.07 7.10 6.14
C ILE A 47 14.90 6.20 7.35
N LEU A 48 14.63 4.92 7.10
CA LEU A 48 14.65 3.89 8.11
C LEU A 48 16.03 3.21 8.11
N THR A 49 16.76 3.38 9.20
CA THR A 49 18.03 2.70 9.46
C THR A 49 17.76 1.49 10.33
N VAL A 50 18.31 0.31 9.99
CA VAL A 50 18.13 -0.91 10.76
C VAL A 50 19.49 -1.55 11.01
N VAL A 51 19.82 -1.79 12.27
CA VAL A 51 21.04 -2.44 12.71
C VAL A 51 20.71 -3.82 13.25
N VAL A 52 21.37 -4.84 12.72
CA VAL A 52 21.19 -6.25 13.11
C VAL A 52 22.47 -6.75 13.76
N LYS A 53 22.38 -7.11 15.03
CA LYS A 53 23.40 -7.85 15.78
C LYS A 53 22.78 -9.15 16.28
N GLU A 54 22.71 -9.36 17.59
CA GLU A 54 21.93 -10.44 18.21
C GLU A 54 20.45 -10.07 18.38
N SER A 55 20.15 -8.77 18.32
CA SER A 55 18.84 -8.11 18.29
C SER A 55 18.75 -7.19 17.06
N ILE A 56 17.54 -6.70 16.79
CA ILE A 56 17.27 -5.72 15.74
C ILE A 56 17.04 -4.37 16.42
N VAL A 57 17.69 -3.33 15.93
CA VAL A 57 17.44 -1.94 16.34
C VAL A 57 17.11 -1.14 15.10
N ALA A 58 16.01 -0.39 15.12
CA ALA A 58 15.63 0.46 14.01
C ALA A 58 15.47 1.91 14.45
N GLU A 59 15.79 2.82 13.54
CA GLU A 59 15.67 4.27 13.72
C GLU A 59 15.01 4.86 12.47
N LEU A 60 13.87 5.52 12.65
CA LEU A 60 13.18 6.22 11.58
C LEU A 60 13.48 7.72 11.66
N ASN A 61 14.20 8.23 10.66
CA ASN A 61 14.55 9.63 10.55
C ASN A 61 13.63 10.34 9.54
N ASN A 62 12.69 11.13 10.04
CA ASN A 62 11.78 11.93 9.23
C ASN A 62 12.48 13.25 8.85
N LYS A 63 13.07 13.31 7.67
CA LYS A 63 13.99 14.38 7.26
C LYS A 63 13.35 15.76 7.08
N MET A 64 12.04 15.95 7.26
CA MET A 64 11.41 17.26 7.12
C MET A 64 11.63 18.23 8.30
N HIS A 65 12.20 17.82 9.44
CA HIS A 65 12.37 18.70 10.63
C HIS A 65 13.80 18.77 11.21
N GLN A 66 14.83 18.48 10.42
CA GLN A 66 16.22 18.32 10.88
C GLN A 66 16.97 19.58 11.35
N HIS A 67 16.34 20.76 11.45
CA HIS A 67 17.07 21.97 11.85
C HIS A 67 17.28 22.16 13.36
N THR A 68 16.90 21.20 14.19
CA THR A 68 17.14 21.27 15.64
C THR A 68 17.63 19.93 16.19
N LEU A 69 18.96 19.80 16.32
CA LEU A 69 19.68 19.20 17.45
C LEU A 69 19.12 17.89 18.06
N ASP A 70 19.78 16.77 17.76
CA ASP A 70 20.20 15.65 18.63
C ASP A 70 19.25 15.03 19.70
N PHE A 71 17.93 15.31 19.71
CA PHE A 71 17.07 14.89 20.83
C PHE A 71 15.88 13.96 20.50
N TYR A 72 15.70 13.52 19.25
CA TYR A 72 14.59 12.63 18.87
C TYR A 72 15.05 11.36 18.13
N ASN A 73 16.06 10.68 18.67
CA ASN A 73 16.35 9.30 18.31
C ASN A 73 15.25 8.39 18.87
N ASN A 74 14.17 8.19 18.10
CA ASN A 74 13.21 7.12 18.37
C ASN A 74 13.81 5.80 17.89
N GLU A 75 14.88 5.36 18.56
CA GLU A 75 15.42 4.01 18.40
C GLU A 75 14.42 3.01 19.00
N VAL A 76 14.03 2.03 18.21
CA VAL A 76 13.16 0.93 18.63
C VAL A 76 13.96 -0.36 18.54
N ALA A 77 14.08 -1.07 19.66
CA ALA A 77 14.69 -2.39 19.70
C ALA A 77 13.61 -3.48 19.59
N PHE A 78 13.90 -4.54 18.84
CA PHE A 78 13.01 -5.68 18.64
C PHE A 78 13.71 -6.97 19.04
N GLU A 79 12.97 -7.86 19.70
CA GLU A 79 13.50 -9.14 20.18
C GLU A 79 13.56 -10.19 19.06
N ASN A 80 12.68 -10.07 18.07
CA ASN A 80 12.52 -10.99 16.96
C ASN A 80 12.15 -10.27 15.65
N ILE A 81 12.18 -11.03 14.55
CA ILE A 81 11.90 -10.51 13.21
C ILE A 81 10.42 -10.15 13.01
N ASP A 82 9.49 -10.86 13.65
CA ASP A 82 8.05 -10.67 13.45
C ASP A 82 7.58 -9.31 14.00
N GLU A 83 8.14 -8.88 15.14
CA GLU A 83 7.91 -7.55 15.70
C GLU A 83 8.45 -6.44 14.79
N PHE A 84 9.66 -6.64 14.26
CA PHE A 84 10.25 -5.71 13.31
C PHE A 84 9.41 -5.64 12.03
N GLU A 85 8.91 -6.77 11.52
CA GLU A 85 8.07 -6.81 10.32
C GLU A 85 6.76 -6.01 10.52
N LYS A 86 6.10 -6.16 11.67
CA LYS A 86 4.92 -5.34 12.00
C LYS A 86 5.24 -3.85 12.00
N TYR A 87 6.36 -3.46 12.61
CA TYR A 87 6.81 -2.08 12.63
C TYR A 87 7.12 -1.54 11.23
N PHE A 88 7.84 -2.32 10.42
CA PHE A 88 8.16 -1.99 9.04
C PHE A 88 6.90 -1.81 8.19
N ASN A 89 5.94 -2.73 8.30
CA ASN A 89 4.67 -2.64 7.59
C ASN A 89 3.87 -1.40 8.00
N ASN A 90 3.90 -0.99 9.27
CA ASN A 90 3.25 0.25 9.71
C ASN A 90 3.90 1.51 9.12
N ILE A 91 5.20 1.49 8.80
CA ILE A 91 5.89 2.59 8.12
C ILE A 91 5.53 2.61 6.64
N ILE A 92 5.53 1.45 5.98
CA ILE A 92 5.28 1.35 4.54
C ILE A 92 3.81 1.56 4.21
N ARG A 93 2.88 1.14 5.06
CA ARG A 93 1.43 1.21 4.82
C ARG A 93 0.98 2.59 4.31
N PRO A 94 1.24 3.72 5.01
CA PRO A 94 0.82 5.03 4.50
C PRO A 94 1.52 5.40 3.19
N ILE A 95 2.78 5.02 2.98
CA ILE A 95 3.49 5.29 1.71
C ILE A 95 2.81 4.56 0.56
N ARG A 96 2.44 3.30 0.77
CA ARG A 96 1.69 2.50 -0.18
C ARG A 96 0.32 3.11 -0.48
N GLU A 97 -0.43 3.46 0.55
CA GLU A 97 -1.76 4.10 0.42
C GLU A 97 -1.67 5.36 -0.44
N TRP A 98 -0.66 6.21 -0.23
CA TRP A 98 -0.44 7.42 -1.04
C TRP A 98 0.07 7.15 -2.46
N ALA A 99 0.80 6.05 -2.67
CA ALA A 99 1.35 5.70 -3.97
C ALA A 99 0.33 4.99 -4.88
N GLU A 100 -0.55 4.17 -4.29
CA GLU A 100 -1.57 3.39 -5.01
C GLU A 100 -2.95 4.06 -4.99
N GLY A 101 -3.18 5.01 -4.10
CA GLY A 101 -4.46 5.69 -3.93
C GLY A 101 -4.71 6.80 -4.95
N ILE A 102 -5.94 7.28 -4.94
CA ILE A 102 -6.37 8.43 -5.75
C ILE A 102 -5.99 9.71 -5.02
N ILE A 103 -5.32 10.63 -5.70
CA ILE A 103 -4.90 11.92 -5.15
C ILE A 103 -5.66 13.05 -5.82
N ALA A 104 -6.27 13.92 -5.01
CA ALA A 104 -6.83 15.19 -5.44
C ALA A 104 -5.90 16.34 -5.05
N ILE A 105 -5.83 17.38 -5.89
CA ILE A 105 -5.18 18.65 -5.57
C ILE A 105 -6.25 19.71 -5.39
N TYR A 106 -6.31 20.31 -4.21
CA TYR A 106 -7.28 21.35 -3.86
C TYR A 106 -6.56 22.48 -3.13
N ASN A 107 -6.75 23.73 -3.56
CA ASN A 107 -6.04 24.91 -3.04
C ASN A 107 -4.51 24.79 -3.00
N GLY A 108 -3.93 23.94 -3.85
CA GLY A 108 -2.48 23.68 -3.92
C GLY A 108 -1.98 22.56 -3.00
N ASP A 109 -2.85 22.04 -2.13
CA ASP A 109 -2.54 20.92 -1.25
C ASP A 109 -3.02 19.59 -1.84
N LYS A 110 -2.34 18.50 -1.47
CA LYS A 110 -2.65 17.16 -1.93
C LYS A 110 -3.43 16.40 -0.88
N TYR A 111 -4.48 15.72 -1.30
CA TYR A 111 -5.34 14.92 -0.44
C TYR A 111 -5.43 13.50 -0.98
N LEU A 112 -5.28 12.51 -0.09
CA LEU A 112 -5.60 11.13 -0.40
C LEU A 112 -7.12 10.97 -0.35
N CYS A 113 -7.71 10.52 -1.46
CA CYS A 113 -9.15 10.37 -1.57
C CYS A 113 -9.63 9.03 -1.01
N GLU A 114 -10.83 9.07 -0.46
CA GLU A 114 -11.66 7.93 -0.13
C GLU A 114 -12.64 7.66 -1.28
N VAL A 115 -12.95 6.38 -1.51
CA VAL A 115 -13.91 5.94 -2.52
C VAL A 115 -15.12 5.35 -1.80
N GLU A 116 -16.31 5.89 -2.07
CA GLU A 116 -17.57 5.43 -1.47
C GLU A 116 -18.59 5.12 -2.56
N VAL A 117 -19.38 4.06 -2.39
CA VAL A 117 -20.54 3.79 -3.26
C VAL A 117 -21.63 4.80 -2.93
N SER A 118 -21.95 5.67 -3.88
CA SER A 118 -22.99 6.70 -3.71
C SER A 118 -24.37 6.20 -4.10
N SER A 119 -24.48 5.38 -5.16
CA SER A 119 -25.75 4.75 -5.51
C SER A 119 -25.58 3.50 -6.38
N ILE A 120 -26.65 2.71 -6.48
CA ILE A 120 -26.73 1.53 -7.36
C ILE A 120 -28.04 1.65 -8.15
N ASP A 121 -27.94 1.72 -9.47
CA ASP A 121 -29.07 1.74 -10.39
C ASP A 121 -29.27 0.34 -10.98
N THR A 122 -30.30 -0.37 -10.51
CA THR A 122 -30.64 -1.72 -10.96
C THR A 122 -31.60 -1.75 -12.14
N ASP A 123 -32.15 -0.60 -12.53
CA ASP A 123 -33.28 -0.51 -13.46
C ASP A 123 -32.84 -0.19 -14.89
N ARG A 124 -31.54 -0.10 -15.16
CA ARG A 124 -31.02 0.14 -16.50
C ARG A 124 -31.16 -1.09 -17.38
N GLN A 125 -31.62 -0.87 -18.61
CA GLN A 125 -31.78 -1.92 -19.62
C GLN A 125 -30.48 -2.65 -19.96
N MET A 126 -29.33 -2.04 -19.66
CA MET A 126 -28.00 -2.58 -19.96
C MET A 126 -27.42 -3.43 -18.80
N GLY A 127 -28.06 -3.46 -17.63
CA GLY A 127 -27.59 -4.12 -16.40
C GLY A 127 -27.34 -3.13 -15.26
N VAL A 128 -26.89 -3.62 -14.10
CA VAL A 128 -26.66 -2.81 -12.89
C VAL A 128 -25.52 -1.80 -13.11
N GLU A 129 -25.75 -0.53 -12.80
CA GLU A 129 -24.71 0.51 -12.72
C GLU A 129 -24.45 0.87 -11.26
N VAL A 130 -23.19 0.97 -10.88
CA VAL A 130 -22.76 1.43 -9.55
C VAL A 130 -22.09 2.78 -9.70
N LEU A 131 -22.52 3.76 -8.91
CA LEU A 131 -21.88 5.08 -8.83
C LEU A 131 -20.99 5.15 -7.59
N TYR A 132 -19.79 5.68 -7.78
CA TYR A 132 -18.81 5.91 -6.74
C TYR A 132 -18.50 7.40 -6.62
N ASP A 133 -18.48 7.91 -5.41
CA ASP A 133 -17.97 9.24 -5.09
C ASP A 133 -16.51 9.09 -4.63
N ILE A 134 -15.62 9.88 -5.25
CA ILE A 134 -14.23 10.05 -4.83
C ILE A 134 -14.18 11.32 -4.01
N LYS A 135 -13.91 11.21 -2.72
CA LYS A 135 -13.99 12.33 -1.78
C LYS A 135 -12.75 12.48 -0.91
N PHE A 136 -12.55 13.65 -0.34
CA PHE A 136 -11.55 13.88 0.69
C PHE A 136 -12.08 14.87 1.73
N TYR A 137 -11.59 14.75 2.97
CA TYR A 137 -11.92 15.69 4.04
C TYR A 137 -10.97 16.90 4.00
N ASP A 138 -11.52 18.09 3.88
CA ASP A 138 -10.76 19.33 4.02
C ASP A 138 -10.85 19.86 5.46
N PRO A 139 -9.75 19.86 6.24
CA PRO A 139 -9.78 20.31 7.62
C PRO A 139 -9.97 21.82 7.78
N GLU A 140 -9.78 22.63 6.73
CA GLU A 140 -10.00 24.08 6.81
C GLU A 140 -11.48 24.45 6.74
N SER A 141 -12.23 23.80 5.83
CA SER A 141 -13.68 23.94 5.71
C SER A 141 -14.48 23.03 6.65
N GLU A 142 -13.85 22.00 7.21
CA GLU A 142 -14.48 20.91 7.99
C GLU A 142 -15.54 20.13 7.18
N GLU A 143 -15.37 20.03 5.86
CA GLU A 143 -16.32 19.39 4.95
C GLU A 143 -15.68 18.27 4.11
N ASP A 144 -16.51 17.30 3.72
CA ASP A 144 -16.15 16.31 2.70
C ASP A 144 -16.35 16.94 1.31
N ILE A 145 -15.28 16.97 0.52
CA ILE A 145 -15.29 17.50 -0.84
C ILE A 145 -15.30 16.32 -1.81
N VAL A 146 -16.26 16.29 -2.74
CA VAL A 146 -16.29 15.32 -3.84
C VAL A 146 -15.37 15.81 -4.96
N ALA A 147 -14.28 15.08 -5.18
CA ALA A 147 -13.29 15.35 -6.21
C ALA A 147 -13.73 14.85 -7.59
N ALA A 148 -14.40 13.70 -7.67
CA ALA A 148 -14.91 13.12 -8.91
C ALA A 148 -16.00 12.08 -8.63
N GLU A 149 -16.81 11.77 -9.63
CA GLU A 149 -17.71 10.62 -9.64
C GLU A 149 -17.27 9.59 -10.67
N VAL A 150 -17.43 8.30 -10.35
CA VAL A 150 -17.16 7.20 -11.28
C VAL A 150 -18.40 6.33 -11.42
N SER A 151 -18.85 6.17 -12.66
CA SER A 151 -19.84 5.15 -13.03
C SER A 151 -19.13 3.85 -13.38
N GLU A 152 -19.48 2.76 -12.72
CA GLU A 152 -19.21 1.41 -13.17
C GLU A 152 -20.43 0.85 -13.91
N TYR A 153 -20.26 0.60 -15.20
CA TYR A 153 -21.24 -0.08 -16.03
C TYR A 153 -21.04 -1.61 -15.98
N PRO A 154 -22.07 -2.37 -16.37
CA PRO A 154 -21.98 -3.82 -16.55
C PRO A 154 -20.75 -4.21 -17.39
N ASN A 155 -20.05 -5.27 -16.97
CA ASN A 155 -18.76 -5.74 -17.51
C ASN A 155 -17.52 -4.92 -17.09
N GLY A 156 -17.59 -4.14 -16.00
CA GLY A 156 -16.43 -3.45 -15.44
C GLY A 156 -15.91 -2.30 -16.30
N ILE A 157 -16.82 -1.59 -16.97
CA ILE A 157 -16.45 -0.39 -17.75
C ILE A 157 -16.64 0.82 -16.85
N PHE A 158 -15.57 1.59 -16.64
CA PHE A 158 -15.61 2.78 -15.79
C PHE A 158 -15.68 4.07 -16.62
N SER A 159 -16.50 5.03 -16.19
CA SER A 159 -16.57 6.39 -16.75
C SER A 159 -16.45 7.40 -15.62
N ILE A 160 -15.60 8.42 -15.82
CA ILE A 160 -15.38 9.48 -14.84
C ILE A 160 -16.22 10.69 -15.22
N TYR A 161 -16.86 11.29 -14.21
CA TYR A 161 -17.51 12.59 -14.30
C TYR A 161 -16.81 13.53 -13.31
N ASP A 162 -16.06 14.48 -13.86
CA ASP A 162 -15.36 15.48 -13.06
C ASP A 162 -16.36 16.52 -12.51
N LYS A 163 -16.41 16.64 -11.18
CA LYS A 163 -17.24 17.62 -10.46
C LYS A 163 -16.37 18.81 -10.06
N HIS A 164 -16.33 19.80 -10.94
CA HIS A 164 -15.86 21.18 -10.71
C HIS A 164 -14.35 21.44 -10.81
N GLY A 165 -14.01 22.44 -11.63
CA GLY A 165 -12.63 22.85 -11.97
C GLY A 165 -11.83 23.57 -10.89
N GLU A 166 -12.16 23.40 -9.60
CA GLU A 166 -11.32 23.83 -8.47
C GLU A 166 -10.51 22.68 -7.86
N VAL A 167 -10.93 21.43 -8.10
CA VAL A 167 -10.21 20.23 -7.70
C VAL A 167 -9.54 19.64 -8.92
N GLU A 168 -8.22 19.44 -8.86
CA GLU A 168 -7.50 18.73 -9.93
C GLU A 168 -7.37 17.26 -9.55
N THR A 169 -7.79 16.37 -10.46
CA THR A 169 -7.57 14.93 -10.35
C THR A 169 -6.89 14.40 -11.61
N GLU A 170 -6.34 13.19 -11.52
CA GLU A 170 -5.74 12.49 -12.67
C GLU A 170 -6.65 11.32 -13.09
N ASP A 171 -7.52 11.55 -14.09
CA ASP A 171 -8.47 10.56 -14.62
C ASP A 171 -7.84 9.19 -14.89
N GLU A 172 -6.63 9.17 -15.49
CA GLU A 172 -5.90 7.94 -15.77
C GLU A 172 -5.58 7.14 -14.50
N LYS A 173 -5.24 7.82 -13.40
CA LYS A 173 -4.97 7.18 -12.10
C LYS A 173 -6.26 6.69 -11.43
N ILE A 174 -7.35 7.44 -11.55
CA ILE A 174 -8.66 7.02 -11.07
C ILE A 174 -9.08 5.72 -11.77
N LEU A 175 -9.06 5.69 -13.11
CA LEU A 175 -9.40 4.48 -13.86
C LEU A 175 -8.48 3.31 -13.49
N ALA A 176 -7.17 3.54 -13.41
CA ALA A 176 -6.21 2.51 -13.02
C ALA A 176 -6.50 1.93 -11.62
N TYR A 177 -6.91 2.78 -10.66
CA TYR A 177 -7.35 2.34 -9.34
C TYR A 177 -8.53 1.37 -9.43
N PHE A 178 -9.60 1.74 -10.14
CA PHE A 178 -10.79 0.89 -10.26
C PHE A 178 -10.51 -0.42 -11.00
N TYR A 179 -9.78 -0.38 -12.11
CA TYR A 179 -9.43 -1.59 -12.87
C TYR A 179 -8.55 -2.57 -12.07
N LYS A 180 -7.64 -2.06 -11.23
CA LYS A 180 -6.81 -2.91 -10.36
C LYS A 180 -7.67 -3.61 -9.29
N HIS A 181 -8.53 -2.85 -8.62
CA HIS A 181 -9.37 -3.39 -7.54
C HIS A 181 -10.53 -4.27 -8.06
N GLN A 182 -10.90 -4.16 -9.33
CA GLN A 182 -11.77 -5.13 -9.97
C GLN A 182 -11.06 -6.48 -10.15
N GLN A 183 -9.79 -6.49 -10.62
CA GLN A 183 -9.03 -7.73 -10.80
C GLN A 183 -8.79 -8.48 -9.49
N ASP A 184 -8.63 -7.76 -8.38
CA ASP A 184 -8.49 -8.37 -7.04
C ASP A 184 -9.81 -8.99 -6.52
N ASN A 185 -10.97 -8.53 -7.01
CA ASN A 185 -12.29 -9.09 -6.69
C ASN A 185 -12.74 -10.18 -7.69
N ASP A 186 -12.27 -10.11 -8.94
CA ASP A 186 -12.49 -11.10 -10.00
C ASP A 186 -11.42 -12.20 -10.02
N SER A 187 -10.42 -12.16 -9.13
CA SER A 187 -9.47 -13.26 -8.92
C SER A 187 -10.17 -14.31 -8.07
N PRO A 188 -10.74 -15.36 -8.68
CA PRO A 188 -11.45 -16.36 -7.93
C PRO A 188 -10.36 -17.25 -7.32
N ASP A 189 -10.31 -17.33 -6.00
CA ASP A 189 -10.17 -18.66 -5.42
C ASP A 189 -11.40 -19.46 -5.88
N ASP A 190 -11.37 -19.96 -7.12
CA ASP A 190 -12.21 -21.06 -7.60
C ASP A 190 -11.70 -22.34 -6.91
N GLU A 191 -11.77 -22.37 -5.58
CA GLU A 191 -11.88 -23.61 -4.81
C GLU A 191 -13.37 -24.01 -4.76
N ASP A 192 -13.96 -24.18 -5.94
CA ASP A 192 -15.23 -24.90 -6.13
C ASP A 192 -15.21 -25.60 -7.51
N ALA A 193 -14.08 -26.22 -7.84
CA ALA A 193 -14.05 -27.30 -8.83
C ALA A 193 -14.14 -28.63 -8.10
N HIS A 194 -15.39 -29.07 -7.91
CA HIS A 194 -15.84 -30.40 -7.50
C HIS A 194 -14.75 -31.48 -7.40
N GLU A 195 -14.56 -32.03 -6.19
CA GLU A 195 -14.03 -33.39 -6.05
C GLU A 195 -14.90 -34.32 -6.92
N ILE A 196 -14.37 -34.73 -8.07
CA ILE A 196 -14.91 -35.89 -8.78
C ILE A 196 -14.52 -37.09 -7.92
N ASP A 197 -15.48 -37.68 -7.24
CA ASP A 197 -15.28 -38.97 -6.57
C ASP A 197 -14.90 -39.99 -7.66
N PRO A 198 -13.72 -40.61 -7.59
CA PRO A 198 -13.34 -41.65 -8.54
C PRO A 198 -14.27 -42.88 -8.51
N SER A 199 -15.23 -42.97 -7.58
CA SER A 199 -16.32 -43.96 -7.64
C SER A 199 -17.42 -43.66 -8.66
N ASP A 200 -17.50 -42.43 -9.18
CA ASP A 200 -18.53 -42.03 -10.17
C ASP A 200 -18.11 -42.31 -11.62
N ILE A 201 -16.94 -42.93 -11.83
CA ILE A 201 -16.47 -43.36 -13.15
C ILE A 201 -16.78 -44.85 -13.34
N ASP A 202 -17.97 -45.16 -13.87
CA ASP A 202 -18.26 -46.47 -14.46
C ASP A 202 -17.47 -46.62 -15.78
N LEU A 203 -16.37 -47.38 -15.73
CA LEU A 203 -15.64 -47.82 -16.93
C LEU A 203 -16.10 -49.22 -17.33
N ASP A 204 -17.25 -49.30 -18.00
CA ASP A 204 -17.53 -50.43 -18.89
C ASP A 204 -16.82 -50.15 -20.23
N PHE A 205 -15.61 -50.70 -20.42
CA PHE A 205 -15.05 -51.25 -21.68
C PHE A 205 -13.69 -51.92 -21.45
#